data_AF-A0A7V0ZHJ8-F1
#
_entry.id   AF-A0A7V0ZHJ8-F1
#
_cell.length_a   1.000
_cell.length_b   1.000
_cell.length_c   1.000
_cell.angle_alpha   90.00
_cell.angle_beta   90.00
_cell.angle_gamma   90.00
#
_symmetry.space_group_name_H-M   'P 1'
#
loop_
_entity.id
_entity.type
_entity.pdbx_description
1 polymer ?
#
loop_
_entity_poly.entity_id
_entity_poly.type
_entity_poly.pdbx_seq_one_letter_code
_entity_poly.pdbx_strand_id
1 'polypeptide(L)'
;MHIKNILFIGLIVSLLLSQDQYRSVQHAQDDWQDYTQFQKHELLSFCDFLISEGVYERALLSLFQYLYRYPGDSLETVIYYYIAQSYEFSNNPELANMYYNRVQEISENTDMVFRAAEYR
;
A
#
# COMPACT_ATOMS: atom_id res chain seq x y z
N MET A 1 3.29 1.38 -59.50
CA MET A 1 3.28 0.13 -58.68
C MET A 1 4.31 0.17 -57.53
N HIS A 2 5.49 0.77 -57.71
CA HIS A 2 6.54 0.81 -56.67
C HIS A 2 6.20 1.58 -55.37
N ILE A 3 5.51 2.73 -55.44
CA ILE A 3 5.20 3.53 -54.23
C ILE A 3 4.25 2.79 -53.28
N LYS A 4 3.23 2.10 -53.81
CA LYS A 4 2.34 1.24 -53.01
C LYS A 4 3.10 0.12 -52.31
N ASN A 5 4.06 -0.50 -52.99
CA ASN A 5 4.87 -1.56 -52.42
C ASN A 5 5.82 -1.03 -51.33
N ILE A 6 6.39 0.17 -51.51
CA ILE A 6 7.23 0.83 -50.50
C ILE A 6 6.42 1.16 -49.24
N LEU A 7 5.21 1.70 -49.40
CA LEU A 7 4.30 1.97 -48.28
C LEU A 7 3.89 0.68 -47.56
N PHE A 8 3.64 -0.40 -48.30
CA PHE A 8 3.28 -1.69 -47.73
C PHE A 8 4.45 -2.32 -46.95
N ILE A 9 5.68 -2.19 -47.44
CA ILE A 9 6.89 -2.62 -46.74
C ILE A 9 7.09 -1.78 -45.48
N GLY A 10 6.90 -0.45 -45.56
CA GLY A 10 6.97 0.43 -44.40
C GLY A 10 5.96 0.05 -43.31
N LEU A 11 4.73 -0.29 -43.70
CA LEU A 11 3.70 -0.80 -42.80
C LEU A 11 4.14 -2.11 -42.12
N ILE A 12 4.65 -3.08 -42.88
CA ILE A 12 5.11 -4.35 -42.33
C ILE A 12 6.27 -4.15 -41.34
N VAL A 13 7.25 -3.30 -41.69
CA VAL A 13 8.38 -3.00 -40.80
C VAL A 13 7.92 -2.30 -39.52
N SER A 14 6.95 -1.38 -39.61
CA SER A 14 6.40 -0.72 -38.43
C SER A 14 5.69 -1.69 -37.47
N LEU A 15 4.99 -2.70 -38.00
CA LEU A 15 4.34 -3.75 -37.21
C LEU A 15 5.35 -4.70 -36.55
N LEU A 16 6.50 -4.93 -37.19
CA LEU A 16 7.59 -5.74 -36.64
C LEU A 16 8.37 -5.01 -35.54
N LEU A 17 8.49 -3.67 -35.63
CA LEU A 17 9.16 -2.83 -34.64
C LEU A 17 8.26 -2.42 -33.47
N SER A 18 6.93 -2.55 -33.61
CA SER A 18 5.96 -2.23 -32.55
C SER A 18 5.63 -3.41 -31.63
N GLN A 19 6.21 -4.60 -31.85
CA GLN A 19 6.11 -5.68 -30.87
C GLN A 19 7.02 -5.34 -29.70
N ASP A 20 6.42 -4.89 -28.60
CA ASP A 20 7.08 -4.92 -27.31
C ASP A 20 7.56 -6.36 -27.09
N GLN A 21 8.88 -6.53 -26.98
CA GLN A 21 9.50 -7.81 -26.69
C GLN A 21 8.81 -8.38 -25.44
N TYR A 22 8.17 -9.54 -25.55
CA TYR A 22 7.58 -10.21 -24.39
C TYR A 22 8.66 -10.26 -23.31
N ARG A 23 8.45 -9.43 -22.29
CA ARG A 23 9.43 -9.07 -21.28
C ARG A 23 9.86 -10.35 -20.57
N SER A 24 11.16 -10.48 -20.28
CA SER A 24 11.63 -11.58 -19.44
C SER A 24 10.80 -11.63 -18.16
N VAL A 25 10.64 -12.82 -17.58
CA VAL A 25 9.92 -12.97 -16.30
C VAL A 25 10.44 -11.97 -15.26
N GLN A 26 11.74 -11.67 -15.28
CA GLN A 26 12.36 -10.67 -14.43
C GLN A 26 11.76 -9.27 -14.61
N HIS A 27 11.67 -8.76 -15.84
CA HIS A 27 11.11 -7.44 -16.08
C HIS A 27 9.63 -7.34 -15.69
N ALA A 28 8.85 -8.41 -15.90
CA ALA A 28 7.46 -8.44 -15.41
C ALA A 28 7.39 -8.42 -13.87
N GLN A 29 8.31 -9.10 -13.19
CA GLN A 29 8.41 -9.07 -11.72
C GLN A 29 8.80 -7.67 -11.22
N ASP A 30 9.77 -7.02 -11.87
CA ASP A 30 10.21 -5.66 -11.53
C ASP A 30 9.03 -4.66 -11.68
N ASP A 31 8.34 -4.68 -12.82
CA ASP A 31 7.17 -3.83 -13.08
C ASP A 31 6.04 -4.06 -12.04
N TRP A 32 5.80 -5.33 -11.68
CA TRP A 32 4.80 -5.69 -10.67
C TRP A 32 5.19 -5.26 -9.26
N GLN A 33 6.48 -5.34 -8.92
CA GLN A 33 6.97 -4.89 -7.63
C GLN A 33 6.77 -3.37 -7.48
N ASP A 34 7.12 -2.59 -8.49
CA ASP A 34 6.92 -1.13 -8.51
C ASP A 34 5.43 -0.78 -8.39
N TYR A 35 4.57 -1.48 -9.13
CA TYR A 35 3.13 -1.28 -9.05
C TYR A 35 2.57 -1.60 -7.66
N THR A 36 3.06 -2.67 -7.02
CA THR A 36 2.65 -3.06 -5.67
C THR A 36 3.10 -2.03 -4.62
N GLN A 37 4.29 -1.47 -4.78
CA GLN A 37 4.80 -0.39 -3.92
C GLN A 37 3.96 0.89 -4.06
N PHE A 38 3.63 1.28 -5.29
CA PHE A 38 2.75 2.42 -5.55
C PHE A 38 1.39 2.23 -4.88
N GLN A 39 0.75 1.07 -5.06
CA GLN A 39 -0.54 0.77 -4.42
C GLN A 39 -0.46 0.81 -2.89
N LYS A 40 0.66 0.37 -2.30
CA LYS A 40 0.87 0.45 -0.85
C LYS A 40 0.94 1.90 -0.39
N HIS A 41 1.68 2.74 -1.11
CA HIS A 41 1.82 4.15 -0.81
C HIS A 41 0.49 4.90 -0.90
N GLU A 42 -0.30 4.64 -1.96
CA GLU A 42 -1.63 5.23 -2.12
C GLU A 42 -2.58 4.83 -0.99
N LEU A 43 -2.55 3.56 -0.56
CA LEU A 43 -3.36 3.11 0.56
C LEU A 43 -2.97 3.80 1.87
N LEU A 44 -1.67 3.95 2.14
CA LEU A 44 -1.18 4.69 3.31
C LEU A 44 -1.60 6.16 3.27
N SER A 45 -1.41 6.83 2.13
CA SER A 45 -1.84 8.21 1.95
C SER A 45 -3.35 8.37 2.13
N PHE A 46 -4.14 7.38 1.74
CA PHE A 46 -5.58 7.39 1.94
C PHE A 46 -5.96 7.20 3.41
N CYS A 47 -5.27 6.31 4.14
CA CYS A 47 -5.43 6.19 5.59
C CYS A 47 -5.13 7.52 6.29
N ASP A 48 -4.00 8.15 5.97
CA ASP A 48 -3.59 9.43 6.56
C ASP A 48 -4.63 10.54 6.30
N PHE A 49 -5.17 10.60 5.08
CA PHE A 49 -6.25 11.51 4.72
C PHE A 49 -7.52 11.26 5.55
N LEU A 50 -7.94 10.00 5.72
CA LEU A 50 -9.15 9.70 6.49
C LEU A 50 -9.00 10.05 7.98
N ILE A 51 -7.82 9.80 8.55
CA ILE A 51 -7.51 10.12 9.95
C ILE A 51 -7.47 11.64 10.13
N SER A 52 -6.82 12.38 9.23
CA SER A 52 -6.72 13.85 9.33
C SER A 52 -8.08 14.55 9.19
N GLU A 53 -8.99 13.99 8.39
CA GLU A 53 -10.38 14.46 8.26
C GLU A 53 -11.31 13.96 9.39
N GLY A 54 -10.79 13.18 10.35
CA GLY A 54 -11.56 12.67 11.48
C GLY A 54 -12.57 11.59 11.14
N VAL A 55 -12.43 10.93 9.98
CA VAL A 55 -13.34 9.86 9.50
C VAL A 55 -12.83 8.49 9.95
N TYR A 56 -12.70 8.31 11.27
CA TYR A 56 -11.99 7.19 11.90
C TYR A 56 -12.59 5.81 11.60
N GLU A 57 -13.92 5.70 11.52
CA GLU A 57 -14.59 4.42 11.21
C GLU A 57 -14.24 3.92 9.80
N ARG A 58 -14.08 4.86 8.85
CA ARG A 58 -13.65 4.53 7.49
C ARG A 58 -12.14 4.30 7.43
N ALA A 59 -11.35 5.03 8.22
CA ALA A 59 -9.93 4.78 8.36
C ALA A 59 -9.65 3.34 8.85
N LEU A 60 -10.43 2.84 9.82
CA LEU A 60 -10.32 1.46 10.31
C LEU A 60 -10.39 0.42 9.17
N LEU A 61 -11.35 0.57 8.26
CA LEU A 61 -11.49 -0.36 7.12
C LEU A 61 -10.24 -0.36 6.24
N SER A 62 -9.69 0.82 5.94
CA SER A 62 -8.48 0.94 5.12
C SER A 62 -7.22 0.44 5.83
N LEU A 63 -7.11 0.66 7.14
CA LEU A 63 -6.02 0.15 7.97
C LEU A 63 -6.04 -1.39 8.06
N PHE A 64 -7.22 -2.00 8.25
CA PHE A 64 -7.35 -3.47 8.20
C PHE A 64 -7.06 -4.02 6.80
N GLN A 65 -7.46 -3.31 5.75
CA GLN A 65 -7.11 -3.67 4.37
C GLN A 65 -5.59 -3.66 4.16
N TYR A 66 -4.86 -2.71 4.76
CA TYR A 66 -3.40 -2.69 4.72
C TYR A 66 -2.82 -3.95 5.37
N LEU A 67 -3.23 -4.27 6.60
CA LEU A 67 -2.74 -5.46 7.32
C LEU A 67 -3.02 -6.75 6.55
N TYR A 68 -4.20 -6.85 5.93
CA TYR A 68 -4.56 -8.01 5.12
C TYR A 68 -3.71 -8.16 3.86
N ARG A 69 -3.41 -7.04 3.18
CA ARG A 69 -2.69 -7.05 1.90
C ARG A 69 -1.17 -7.15 2.05
N TYR A 70 -0.63 -6.60 3.14
CA TYR A 70 0.80 -6.50 3.39
C TYR A 70 1.18 -7.10 4.75
N PRO A 71 0.95 -8.40 4.99
CA PRO A 71 1.30 -9.04 6.26
C PRO A 71 2.82 -9.06 6.48
N GLY A 72 3.28 -8.76 7.69
CA GLY A 72 4.71 -8.73 8.03
C GLY A 72 5.48 -7.53 7.49
N ASP A 73 4.78 -6.53 6.93
CA ASP A 73 5.40 -5.28 6.50
C ASP A 73 5.96 -4.51 7.70
N SER A 74 7.05 -3.77 7.50
CA SER A 74 7.71 -3.03 8.60
C SER A 74 6.81 -1.98 9.26
N LEU A 75 5.73 -1.56 8.61
CA LEU A 75 4.75 -0.63 9.16
C LEU A 75 3.62 -1.32 9.93
N GLU A 76 3.57 -2.65 10.01
CA GLU A 76 2.47 -3.39 10.66
C GLU A 76 2.16 -2.87 12.08
N THR A 77 3.19 -2.68 12.91
CA THR A 77 3.07 -2.10 14.26
C THR A 77 2.48 -0.69 14.25
N VAL A 78 2.91 0.16 13.30
CA VAL A 78 2.40 1.54 13.13
C VAL A 78 0.92 1.50 12.77
N ILE A 79 0.52 0.56 11.92
CA ILE A 79 -0.87 0.41 11.49
C ILE A 79 -1.75 -0.05 12.66
N TYR A 80 -1.28 -0.97 13.50
CA TYR A 80 -2.01 -1.32 14.74
C TYR A 80 -2.18 -0.12 15.68
N TYR A 81 -1.17 0.76 15.78
CA TYR A 81 -1.29 2.00 16.55
C TYR A 81 -2.39 2.92 15.99
N TYR A 82 -2.45 3.11 14.67
CA TYR A 82 -3.51 3.91 14.07
C TYR A 82 -4.90 3.26 14.16
N ILE A 83 -4.98 1.93 14.21
CA ILE A 83 -6.22 1.20 14.51
C ILE A 83 -6.67 1.52 15.94
N ALA A 84 -5.76 1.42 16.91
CA ALA A 84 -6.04 1.76 18.31
C ALA A 84 -6.55 3.20 18.45
N GLN A 85 -5.84 4.15 17.85
CA GLN A 85 -6.20 5.56 17.86
C GLN A 85 -7.54 5.83 17.15
N SER A 86 -7.82 5.15 16.04
CA SER A 86 -9.10 5.29 15.35
C SER A 86 -10.26 4.78 16.21
N TYR A 87 -10.07 3.67 16.95
CA TYR A 87 -11.07 3.22 17.92
C TYR A 87 -11.25 4.18 19.09
N GLU A 88 -10.16 4.77 19.61
CA GLU A 88 -10.20 5.77 20.67
C GLU A 88 -11.07 6.97 20.24
N PHE A 89 -10.80 7.53 19.06
CA PHE A 89 -11.55 8.68 18.54
C PHE A 89 -12.96 8.36 18.05
N SER A 90 -13.25 7.09 17.73
CA SER A 90 -14.61 6.59 17.51
C SER A 90 -15.37 6.24 18.81
N ASN A 91 -14.85 6.61 19.98
CA ASN A 91 -15.44 6.33 21.30
C ASN A 91 -15.61 4.83 21.60
N ASN A 92 -14.66 4.00 21.16
CA ASN A 92 -14.61 2.57 21.46
C ASN A 92 -13.35 2.21 22.26
N PRO A 93 -13.29 2.60 23.55
CA PRO A 93 -12.06 2.54 24.36
C PRO A 93 -11.60 1.11 24.66
N GLU A 94 -12.51 0.13 24.72
CA GLU A 94 -12.16 -1.27 24.95
C GLU A 94 -11.29 -1.82 23.82
N LEU A 95 -11.74 -1.61 22.56
CA LEU A 95 -10.97 -2.01 21.40
C LEU A 95 -9.70 -1.17 21.24
N ALA A 96 -9.75 0.13 21.54
CA ALA A 96 -8.57 0.98 21.52
C ALA A 96 -7.46 0.43 22.44
N ASN A 97 -7.78 0.14 23.71
CA ASN A 97 -6.84 -0.40 24.68
C ASN A 97 -6.32 -1.78 24.27
N MET A 98 -7.18 -2.65 23.74
CA MET A 98 -6.75 -3.94 23.21
C MET A 98 -5.67 -3.78 22.13
N TYR A 99 -5.83 -2.83 21.21
CA TYR A 99 -4.86 -2.58 20.15
C TYR A 99 -3.62 -1.82 20.63
N TYR A 100 -3.71 -0.92 21.60
CA TYR A 100 -2.52 -0.31 22.21
C TYR A 100 -1.65 -1.35 22.93
N ASN A 101 -2.27 -2.28 23.67
CA ASN A 101 -1.56 -3.41 24.28
C ASN A 101 -0.93 -4.31 23.21
N ARG A 102 -1.67 -4.60 22.13
CA ARG A 102 -1.15 -5.35 20.97
C ARG A 102 0.13 -4.71 20.41
N VAL A 103 0.15 -3.39 20.24
CA VAL A 103 1.33 -2.65 19.78
C VAL A 103 2.51 -2.88 20.72
N GLN A 104 2.28 -2.79 22.03
CA GLN A 104 3.35 -3.02 23.02
C GLN A 104 3.88 -4.46 23.02
N GLU A 105 3.03 -5.45 22.77
CA GLU A 105 3.43 -6.86 22.70
C GLU A 105 4.32 -7.19 21.48
N ILE A 106 4.08 -6.50 20.36
CA ILE A 106 4.74 -6.81 19.08
C ILE A 106 5.92 -5.89 18.74
N SER A 107 6.10 -4.79 19.46
CA SER A 107 7.16 -3.81 19.22
C SER A 107 8.31 -3.93 20.21
N GLU A 108 9.47 -3.44 19.82
CA GLU A 108 10.59 -3.30 20.74
C GLU A 108 10.35 -2.08 21.64
N ASN A 109 10.74 -2.17 22.91
CA ASN A 109 10.55 -1.10 23.89
C ASN A 109 11.25 0.24 23.52
N THR A 110 12.21 0.21 22.60
CA THR A 110 12.88 1.40 22.05
C THR A 110 12.11 2.08 20.92
N ASP A 111 11.08 1.43 20.36
CA ASP A 111 10.34 1.96 19.23
C ASP A 111 9.48 3.17 19.66
N MET A 112 9.45 4.19 18.81
CA MET A 112 8.62 5.38 19.07
C MET A 112 7.14 5.01 19.19
N VAL A 113 6.69 4.00 18.45
CA VAL A 113 5.30 3.53 18.46
C VAL A 113 4.96 2.83 19.78
N PHE A 114 5.90 2.06 20.35
CA PHE A 114 5.76 1.48 21.69
C PHE A 114 5.50 2.58 22.73
N ARG A 115 6.37 3.60 22.75
CA ARG A 115 6.25 4.72 23.70
C ARG A 115 4.98 5.51 23.48
N ALA A 116 4.58 5.73 22.23
CA ALA A 116 3.35 6.44 21.90
C ALA A 116 2.10 5.69 22.38
N ALA A 117 2.12 4.35 22.37
CA ALA A 117 1.06 3.52 22.91
C ALA A 117 1.05 3.51 24.46
N GLU A 118 2.21 3.55 25.11
CA GLU A 118 2.33 3.60 26.58
C GLU A 118 1.73 4.86 27.21
N TYR A 119 1.74 5.99 26.49
CA TYR A 119 1.18 7.25 26.99
C TYR A 119 -0.35 7.40 26.82
N ARG A 120 -1.04 6.38 26.28
CA ARG A 120 -2.49 6.38 26.01
C ARG A 120 -3.23 5.55 27.04
#